data_AF-A0A537NYT2-F1
#
_entry.id   AF-A0A537NYT2-F1
#
_cell.length_a   1.000
_cell.length_b   1.000
_cell.length_c   1.000
_cell.angle_alpha   90.00
_cell.angle_beta   90.00
_cell.angle_gamma   90.00
#
_symmetry.space_group_name_H-M   'P 1'
#
loop_
_entity.id
_entity.type
_entity.pdbx_description
1 polymer ?
#
loop_
_entity_poly.entity_id
_entity_poly.type
_entity_poly.pdbx_seq_one_letter_code
_entity_poly.pdbx_strand_id
1 'polypeptide(L)' 'MPTAQRYQHRAAECLRLARGTTNLTNKALLLEMAQTWIKLAEQAQAKQMQAGWPAFASRSEIRVTTLE' A
#
# COMPACT_ATOMS: atom_id res chain seq x y z
N MET A 1 -11.90 7.67 2.55
CA MET A 1 -10.76 6.88 3.07
C MET A 1 -9.80 6.55 1.93
N PRO A 2 -8.51 6.92 2.04
CA PRO A 2 -7.41 6.40 1.23
C PRO A 2 -7.49 4.89 1.02
N THR A 3 -7.14 4.43 -0.18
CA THR A 3 -7.21 3.01 -0.58
C THR A 3 -6.39 2.12 0.34
N ALA A 4 -5.19 2.55 0.74
CA ALA A 4 -4.33 1.85 1.68
C ALA A 4 -4.98 1.66 3.06
N GLN A 5 -5.58 2.71 3.64
CA GLN A 5 -6.26 2.63 4.94
C GLN A 5 -7.47 1.69 4.88
N ARG A 6 -8.17 1.63 3.75
CA ARG A 6 -9.29 0.72 3.54
C ARG A 6 -8.84 -0.75 3.55
N TYR A 7 -7.70 -1.05 2.95
CA TYR A 7 -7.08 -2.38 3.01
C TYR A 7 -6.58 -2.72 4.40
N GLN A 8 -5.93 -1.79 5.11
CA GLN A 8 -5.51 -1.98 6.51
C GLN A 8 -6.69 -2.32 7.43
N HIS A 9 -7.82 -1.61 7.26
CA HIS A 9 -9.04 -1.91 8.03
C HIS A 9 -9.56 -3.32 7.75
N ARG A 10 -9.58 -3.76 6.49
CA ARG A 10 -9.98 -5.14 6.15
C ARG A 10 -9.04 -6.19 6.73
N ALA A 11 -7.74 -5.94 6.73
CA ALA A 11 -6.76 -6.80 7.38
C ALA A 11 -7.03 -6.93 8.88
N ALA A 12 -7.25 -5.80 9.58
CA ALA A 12 -7.55 -5.79 11.01
C ALA A 12 -8.83 -6.56 11.34
N GLU A 13 -9.87 -6.42 10.51
CA GLU A 13 -11.12 -7.16 10.67
C GLU A 13 -10.92 -8.68 10.52
N CYS A 14 -10.15 -9.12 9.52
CA CYS A 14 -9.80 -10.53 9.35
C CYS A 14 -9.04 -11.09 10.57
N LEU A 15 -8.08 -10.33 11.12
CA LEU A 15 -7.34 -10.73 12.32
C LEU A 15 -8.24 -10.80 13.56
N ARG A 16 -9.18 -9.87 13.72
CA ARG A 16 -10.16 -9.87 14.80
C ARG A 16 -11.03 -11.13 14.75
N LEU A 17 -11.53 -11.47 13.57
CA LEU A 17 -12.32 -12.69 13.34
C LEU A 17 -11.49 -13.96 13.57
N ALA A 18 -10.23 -13.99 13.12
CA ALA A 18 -9.33 -15.14 13.31
C ALA A 18 -9.03 -15.43 14.78
N ARG A 19 -9.06 -14.41 15.64
CA ARG A 19 -8.90 -14.56 17.10
C ARG A 19 -10.15 -15.15 17.76
N GLY A 20 -11.34 -14.84 17.25
CA GLY A 20 -12.62 -15.28 17.81
C GLY A 20 -13.10 -16.65 17.32
N THR A 21 -12.50 -17.20 16.26
CA THR A 21 -12.91 -18.50 15.71
C THR A 21 -12.12 -19.66 16.31
N THR A 22 -12.82 -20.77 16.58
CA THR A 22 -12.23 -22.05 17.01
C THR A 22 -11.99 -23.00 15.83
N ASN A 23 -12.59 -22.73 14.68
CA ASN A 23 -12.41 -23.52 13.47
C ASN A 23 -11.05 -23.17 12.83
N LEU A 24 -10.13 -24.15 12.82
CA LEU A 24 -8.75 -23.98 12.33
C LEU A 24 -8.68 -23.66 10.83
N THR A 25 -9.55 -24.25 10.01
CA THR A 25 -9.62 -23.97 8.57
C THR A 25 -10.03 -22.51 8.32
N ASN A 26 -11.08 -22.06 9.00
CA ASN A 26 -11.54 -20.67 8.88
C ASN A 26 -10.49 -19.70 9.43
N LYS A 27 -9.78 -20.08 10.50
CA LYS A 27 -8.69 -19.29 11.06
C LYS A 27 -7.56 -19.12 10.04
N ALA A 28 -7.13 -20.21 9.41
CA ALA A 28 -6.09 -20.17 8.38
C ALA A 28 -6.50 -19.25 7.22
N LEU A 29 -7.71 -19.43 6.69
CA LEU A 29 -8.25 -18.58 5.61
C LEU A 29 -8.27 -17.10 6.00
N LEU A 30 -8.74 -16.76 7.21
CA LEU A 30 -8.78 -15.38 7.68
C LEU A 30 -7.37 -14.77 7.80
N LEU A 31 -6.37 -15.55 8.20
CA LEU A 31 -4.98 -15.10 8.25
C LEU A 31 -4.41 -14.85 6.84
N GLU A 32 -4.67 -15.74 5.88
CA GLU A 32 -4.26 -15.55 4.48
C GLU A 32 -4.91 -14.30 3.86
N MET A 33 -6.20 -14.09 4.12
CA MET A 33 -6.91 -12.88 3.70
C MET A 33 -6.29 -11.63 4.32
N ALA A 34 -6.01 -11.65 5.63
CA ALA A 34 -5.38 -10.53 6.31
C ALA A 34 -4.03 -10.18 5.67
N GLN A 35 -3.20 -11.18 5.38
CA GLN A 35 -1.91 -10.97 4.74
C GLN A 35 -2.05 -10.42 3.31
N THR A 36 -3.05 -10.87 2.56
CA THR A 36 -3.34 -10.34 1.22
C THR A 36 -3.73 -8.87 1.27
N TRP A 37 -4.57 -8.47 2.23
CA TRP A 37 -4.94 -7.07 2.43
C TRP A 37 -3.75 -6.19 2.82
N ILE A 38 -2.82 -6.69 3.64
CA ILE A 38 -1.59 -5.98 4.00
C ILE A 38 -0.74 -5.70 2.75
N LYS A 39 -0.51 -6.71 1.90
CA LYS A 39 0.23 -6.54 0.64
C LYS A 39 -0.40 -5.49 -0.28
N LEU A 40 -1.73 -5.48 -0.38
CA LEU A 40 -2.46 -4.47 -1.16
C LEU A 40 -2.32 -3.06 -0.57
N ALA A 41 -2.29 -2.94 0.76
CA ALA A 41 -2.08 -1.67 1.44
C ALA A 41 -0.67 -1.09 1.18
N GLU A 42 0.35 -1.95 1.18
CA GLU A 42 1.74 -1.59 0.86
C GLU A 42 1.85 -1.11 -0.60
N GLN A 43 1.26 -1.86 -1.54
CA GLN A 43 1.23 -1.47 -2.95
C GLN A 43 0.50 -0.15 -3.17
N ALA A 44 -0.61 0.08 -2.48
CA ALA A 44 -1.35 1.34 -2.57
C ALA A 44 -0.54 2.53 -2.04
N GLN A 45 0.19 2.36 -0.94
CA GLN A 45 1.10 3.38 -0.40
C GLN A 45 2.26 3.66 -1.35
N ALA A 46 2.89 2.62 -1.90
CA ALA A 46 3.98 2.77 -2.86
C ALA A 46 3.53 3.55 -4.11
N LYS A 47 2.33 3.28 -4.63
CA LYS A 47 1.74 4.03 -5.75
C LYS A 47 1.48 5.49 -5.38
N GLN A 48 0.99 5.75 -4.17
CA GLN A 48 0.76 7.12 -3.70
C GLN A 48 2.08 7.90 -3.55
N MET A 49 3.15 7.26 -3.07
CA MET A 49 4.47 7.88 -2.96
C MET A 49 5.08 8.20 -4.34
N GLN A 50 4.91 7.31 -5.32
CA GLN A 50 5.35 7.54 -6.70
C GLN A 50 4.54 8.65 -7.40
N ALA A 51 3.24 8.72 -7.15
CA ALA A 51 2.37 9.77 -7.68
C ALA A 51 2.62 11.15 -7.03
N GLY A 52 3.38 11.21 -5.93
CA GLY A 52 3.77 12.45 -5.26
C GLY A 52 4.97 13.16 -5.89
N TRP A 53 5.66 12.54 -6.86
CA TRP A 53 6.75 13.16 -7.60
C TRP A 53 6.26 13.67 -8.97
N PRO A 54 6.35 14.97 -9.28
CA PRO A 54 6.04 15.43 -10.62
C PRO A 54 7.17 15.06 -11.59
N ALA A 55 6.80 14.56 -12.77
CA ALA A 55 7.70 14.08 -13.82
C ALA A 55 8.72 15.12 -14.34
N PHE A 56 8.63 16.39 -13.95
CA PHE A 56 9.62 17.42 -14.31
C PHE A 56 10.86 17.43 -13.40
N ALA A 57 10.82 16.78 -12.22
CA ALA A 57 11.91 16.85 -11.23
C ALA A 57 13.17 16.05 -11.62
N SER A 58 13.13 15.24 -12.69
CA SER A 58 14.31 14.52 -13.19
C SER A 58 15.00 15.19 -14.37
N ARG A 59 14.51 16.35 -14.83
CA ARG A 59 15.13 17.08 -15.94
C ARG A 59 15.87 18.31 -15.40
N SER A 60 16.99 18.06 -14.73
CA SER A 60 18.03 19.08 -14.56
C SER A 60 18.57 19.41 -15.95
N GLU A 61 17.87 20.30 -16.67
CA GLU A 61 18.37 20.96 -17.85
C GLU A 61 19.62 21.74 -17.46
N ILE A 62 20.80 21.17 -17.67
CA ILE A 62 22.01 21.97 -17.86
C ILE A 62 21.82 22.65 -19.23
N ARG A 63 21.05 23.73 -19.26
CA ARG A 63 21.23 24.74 -20.29
C ARG A 63 22.39 25.60 -19.80
N VAL A 64 23.61 25.28 -20.25
CA VAL A 64 24.64 26.31 -20.36
C VAL A 64 24.16 27.26 -21.45
N THR A 65 23.40 28.27 -21.06
CA THR A 65 23.22 29.48 -21.87
C THR A 65 24.45 30.34 -21.65
N THR A 66 25.26 30.47 -22.71
CA THR A 66 26.05 31.64 -23.15
C THR A 66 26.60 32.59 -22.07
N LEU A 67 27.91 32.85 -22.14
CA LEU A 67 28.49 34.20 -22.08
C LEU A 67 29.84 34.17 -22.82
N GLU A 68 29.87 34.90 -23.95
CA GLU A 68 30.97 35.57 -24.69
C GLU A 68 32.33 34.86 -24.90
#